data_AF-A0A200PUU0-F1
#
_entry.id   AF-A0A200PUU0-F1
#
_cell.length_a   1.000
_cell.length_b   1.000
_cell.length_c   1.000
_cell.angle_alpha   90.00
_cell.angle_beta   90.00
_cell.angle_gamma   90.00
#
_symmetry.space_group_name_H-M   'P 1'
#
loop_
_entity.id
_entity.type
_entity.pdbx_description
1 polymer ?
#
loop_
_entity_poly.entity_id
_entity_poly.type
_entity_poly.pdbx_seq_one_letter_code
_entity_poly.pdbx_strand_id
1 'polypeptide(L)'
;MGSGGDSSLCSKCQAAEVVCQVCKMTSHLLPLCPSIYTECKRKECHGIRKLMISGTDKNISRMFLKCQYSTCGSFEWLDDVIRDGKEVGGSCSTPK
;
A
#
# COMPACT_ATOMS: atom_id res chain seq x y z
N MET A 1 -48.49 -3.47 6.18
CA MET A 1 -47.49 -3.97 5.21
C MET A 1 -46.67 -2.77 4.78
N GLY A 2 -45.44 -2.65 5.29
CA GLY A 2 -44.60 -1.45 5.17
C GLY A 2 -43.93 -1.38 3.80
N SER A 3 -44.14 -0.27 3.10
CA SER A 3 -43.56 0.00 1.78
C SER A 3 -42.05 0.27 1.90
N GLY A 4 -41.27 -0.48 1.13
CA GLY A 4 -39.86 -0.23 0.90
C GLY A 4 -39.67 1.07 0.12
N GLY A 5 -38.84 1.95 0.66
CA GLY A 5 -38.35 3.13 -0.04
C GLY A 5 -37.03 2.78 -0.71
N ASP A 6 -37.05 2.70 -2.04
CA ASP A 6 -35.86 2.64 -2.88
C ASP A 6 -34.94 3.82 -2.56
N SER A 7 -33.75 3.49 -2.07
CA SER A 7 -32.64 4.42 -1.87
C SER A 7 -32.24 5.01 -3.22
N SER A 8 -32.77 6.19 -3.53
CA SER A 8 -32.34 6.99 -4.69
C SER A 8 -30.84 7.27 -4.58
N LEU A 9 -30.03 6.46 -5.25
CA LEU A 9 -28.62 6.74 -5.43
C LEU A 9 -28.51 7.91 -6.41
N CYS A 10 -27.93 9.02 -5.93
CA CYS A 10 -27.65 10.22 -6.71
C CYS A 10 -26.86 9.84 -7.98
N SER A 11 -27.40 10.19 -9.15
CA SER A 11 -26.79 9.95 -10.47
C SER A 11 -25.48 10.72 -10.71
N LYS A 12 -25.07 11.58 -9.76
CA LYS A 12 -23.76 12.26 -9.73
C LYS A 12 -22.73 11.56 -8.84
N CYS A 13 -23.14 10.56 -8.05
CA CYS A 13 -22.23 9.71 -7.29
C CYS A 13 -21.80 8.54 -8.18
N GLN A 14 -21.07 8.81 -9.26
CA GLN A 14 -20.22 7.75 -9.81
C GLN A 14 -19.30 7.33 -8.66
N ALA A 15 -19.44 6.08 -8.21
CA ALA A 15 -18.58 5.54 -7.17
C ALA A 15 -17.15 5.62 -7.72
N ALA A 16 -16.39 6.62 -7.29
CA ALA A 16 -14.97 6.68 -7.60
C ALA A 16 -14.37 5.40 -7.04
N GLU A 17 -13.73 4.61 -7.89
CA GLU A 17 -13.03 3.43 -7.44
C GLU A 17 -11.97 3.87 -6.43
N VAL A 18 -12.15 3.45 -5.18
CA VAL A 18 -11.24 3.83 -4.11
C VAL A 18 -9.99 2.98 -4.25
N VAL A 19 -8.92 3.58 -4.79
CA VAL A 19 -7.62 2.96 -4.97
C VAL A 19 -6.69 3.27 -3.80
N CYS A 20 -5.87 2.30 -3.41
CA CYS A 20 -4.74 2.51 -2.51
C CYS A 20 -3.76 3.51 -3.13
N GLN A 21 -3.52 4.65 -2.48
CA GLN A 21 -2.64 5.68 -3.05
C GLN A 21 -1.16 5.26 -3.08
N VAL A 22 -0.78 4.20 -2.37
CA VAL A 22 0.59 3.66 -2.30
C VAL A 22 0.84 2.69 -3.45
N CYS A 23 0.06 1.60 -3.54
CA CYS A 23 0.31 0.52 -4.51
C CYS A 23 -0.66 0.49 -5.70
N LYS A 24 -1.62 1.42 -5.73
CA LYS A 24 -2.63 1.59 -6.78
C LYS A 24 -3.58 0.39 -6.98
N MET A 25 -3.65 -0.52 -6.02
CA MET A 25 -4.64 -1.61 -6.01
C MET A 25 -5.98 -1.12 -5.44
N THR A 26 -7.08 -1.71 -5.90
CA THR A 26 -8.45 -1.46 -5.39
C THR A 26 -8.83 -2.38 -4.22
N SER A 27 -8.00 -3.39 -3.91
CA SER A 27 -8.30 -4.40 -2.88
C SER A 27 -8.22 -3.89 -1.44
N HIS A 28 -7.63 -2.71 -1.22
CA HIS A 28 -7.42 -2.15 0.12
C HIS A 28 -7.26 -0.62 0.06
N LEU A 29 -7.38 0.01 1.22
CA LEU A 29 -7.10 1.44 1.41
C LEU A 29 -5.65 1.65 1.87
N LEU A 30 -5.15 2.88 1.75
CA LEU A 30 -3.79 3.26 2.17
C LEU A 30 -3.37 2.73 3.55
N PRO A 31 -4.13 2.90 4.66
CA PRO A 31 -3.70 2.45 5.98
C PRO A 31 -3.55 0.93 6.08
N LEU A 32 -4.17 0.18 5.17
CA LEU A 32 -4.14 -1.29 5.11
C LEU A 32 -3.18 -1.79 4.02
N CYS A 33 -2.34 -0.93 3.44
CA CYS A 33 -1.46 -1.32 2.35
C CYS A 33 -0.38 -2.30 2.84
N PRO A 34 -0.29 -3.53 2.27
CA PRO A 34 0.70 -4.51 2.70
C PRO A 34 2.15 -4.09 2.46
N SER A 35 2.38 -3.08 1.62
CA SER A 35 3.71 -2.58 1.28
C SER A 35 4.27 -1.57 2.28
N ILE A 36 3.47 -1.07 3.23
CA ILE A 36 3.89 -0.04 4.20
C ILE A 36 3.79 -0.56 5.63
N TYR A 37 4.55 0.06 6.53
CA TYR A 37 4.57 -0.29 7.95
C TYR A 37 4.92 -1.77 8.22
N THR A 38 5.64 -2.39 7.29
CA THR A 38 6.17 -3.74 7.44
C THR A 38 7.41 -3.76 8.33
N GLU A 39 7.75 -4.94 8.83
CA GLU A 39 8.99 -5.14 9.59
C GLU A 39 10.23 -4.80 8.76
N CYS A 40 11.29 -4.36 9.43
CA CYS A 40 12.56 -4.11 8.78
C CYS A 40 13.14 -5.43 8.23
N LYS A 41 13.58 -5.42 6.98
CA LYS A 41 14.19 -6.60 6.35
C LYS A 41 15.53 -7.03 6.95
N ARG A 42 16.14 -6.21 7.82
CA ARG A 42 17.41 -6.56 8.47
C ARG A 42 17.13 -7.50 9.64
N LYS A 43 17.76 -8.69 9.64
CA LYS A 43 17.52 -9.78 10.59
C LYS A 43 17.64 -9.39 12.07
N GLU A 44 18.52 -8.44 12.40
CA GLU A 44 18.77 -7.99 13.78
C GLU A 44 18.03 -6.67 14.11
N CYS A 45 17.12 -6.23 13.24
CA CYS A 45 16.40 -4.97 13.40
C CYS A 45 14.91 -5.21 13.58
N HIS A 46 14.41 -4.95 14.78
CA HIS A 46 12.99 -5.04 15.12
C HIS A 46 12.22 -3.73 14.85
N GLY A 47 12.72 -2.91 13.92
CA GLY A 47 12.10 -1.63 13.56
C GLY A 47 11.05 -1.79 12.48
N ILE A 48 10.15 -0.81 12.37
CA ILE A 48 9.16 -0.75 11.29
C ILE A 48 9.70 0.10 10.13
N ARG A 49 9.34 -0.26 8.90
CA ARG A 49 9.61 0.51 7.69
C ARG A 49 8.53 1.59 7.51
N LYS A 50 8.94 2.85 7.61
CA LYS A 50 8.09 4.02 7.40
C LYS A 50 8.08 4.43 5.94
N LEU A 51 6.91 4.83 5.44
CA LEU A 51 6.74 5.47 4.13
C LEU A 51 7.20 6.93 4.20
N MET A 52 8.04 7.33 3.26
CA MET A 52 8.62 8.67 3.14
C MET A 52 8.51 9.15 1.70
N ILE A 53 8.54 10.47 1.50
CA ILE A 53 8.56 11.10 0.18
C ILE A 53 9.93 11.78 -0.01
N SER A 54 10.61 11.50 -1.12
CA SER A 54 11.91 12.09 -1.43
C SER A 54 11.75 13.55 -1.85
N GLY A 55 12.55 14.42 -1.21
CA GLY A 55 12.73 15.82 -1.61
C GLY A 55 14.01 16.07 -2.41
N THR A 56 14.67 15.02 -2.91
CA THR A 56 15.92 15.18 -3.69
C THR A 56 15.62 15.58 -5.13
N ASP A 57 16.43 16.47 -5.71
CA ASP A 57 16.23 16.96 -7.09
C ASP A 57 16.13 15.82 -8.13
N LYS A 58 16.93 14.76 -7.95
CA LYS A 58 16.96 13.61 -8.86
C LYS A 58 15.75 12.67 -8.72
N ASN A 59 15.07 12.69 -7.58
CA ASN A 59 13.96 11.78 -7.27
C ASN A 59 12.84 12.54 -6.54
N ILE A 60 12.45 13.72 -7.03
CA ILE A 60 11.45 14.54 -6.37
C ILE A 60 10.12 13.82 -6.29
N SER A 61 9.46 13.90 -5.13
CA SER A 61 8.17 13.26 -4.85
C SER A 61 8.14 11.74 -4.96
N ARG A 62 9.28 11.07 -5.20
CA ARG A 62 9.34 9.60 -5.26
C ARG A 62 9.23 9.02 -3.84
N MET A 63 8.36 8.04 -3.68
CA MET A 63 8.13 7.40 -2.39
C MET A 63 9.18 6.32 -2.11
N PHE A 64 9.64 6.26 -0.86
CA PHE A 64 10.58 5.24 -0.39
C PHE A 64 10.22 4.78 1.01
N LEU A 65 10.76 3.63 1.39
CA LEU A 65 10.58 3.00 2.67
C LEU A 65 11.90 3.01 3.42
N LYS A 66 11.90 3.49 4.66
CA LYS A 66 13.08 3.56 5.53
C LYS A 66 12.76 3.00 6.91
N CYS A 67 13.69 2.27 7.52
CA CYS A 67 13.52 1.85 8.91
C CYS A 67 13.38 3.07 9.84
N GLN A 68 12.52 2.96 10.85
CA GLN A 68 12.34 3.98 11.87
C GLN A 68 13.62 4.30 12.65
N TYR A 69 14.52 3.33 12.79
CA TYR A 69 15.80 3.52 13.49
C TYR A 69 16.83 4.11 12.54
N SER A 70 17.32 5.30 12.86
CA SER A 70 18.32 6.01 12.05
C SER A 70 19.62 5.21 11.89
N THR A 71 20.00 4.44 12.91
CA THR A 71 21.18 3.57 12.92
C THR A 71 21.07 2.35 12.01
N CYS A 72 19.85 1.93 11.64
CA CYS A 72 19.64 0.79 10.77
C CYS A 72 20.06 1.11 9.33
N GLY A 73 19.69 2.27 8.79
CA GLY A 73 20.04 2.63 7.40
C GLY A 73 19.39 1.75 6.32
N SER A 74 18.41 0.89 6.66
CA SER A 74 17.59 0.19 5.67
C SER A 74 16.77 1.19 4.85
N PHE A 75 16.85 1.06 3.53
CA PHE A 75 16.22 1.92 2.54
C PHE A 75 15.84 1.08 1.32
N GLU A 76 14.63 1.27 0.79
CA GLU A 76 14.20 0.72 -0.50
C GLU A 76 13.19 1.65 -1.15
N TRP A 77 13.21 1.76 -2.48
CA TRP A 77 12.15 2.48 -3.19
C TRP A 77 10.83 1.72 -3.16
N LEU A 78 9.72 2.43 -3.05
CA LEU A 78 8.41 1.82 -2.89
C LEU A 78 7.96 1.07 -4.17
N ASP A 79 8.22 1.64 -5.33
CA ASP A 79 7.92 1.06 -6.64
C ASP A 79 8.65 -0.26 -6.89
N ASP A 80 9.92 -0.34 -6.45
CA ASP A 80 10.70 -1.58 -6.49
C ASP A 80 10.04 -2.66 -5.60
N VAL A 81 9.62 -2.31 -4.38
CA VAL A 81 8.93 -3.23 -3.46
C VAL A 81 7.58 -3.71 -4.03
N ILE A 82 6.82 -2.83 -4.68
CA ILE A 82 5.54 -3.19 -5.30
C ILE A 82 5.78 -4.11 -6.50
N ARG A 83 6.80 -3.81 -7.32
CA ARG A 83 7.16 -4.64 -8.48
C ARG A 83 7.54 -6.05 -8.04
N ASP A 84 8.42 -6.16 -7.04
CA ASP A 84 8.90 -7.44 -6.52
C ASP A 84 7.77 -8.22 -5.80
N GLY A 85 6.85 -7.51 -5.14
CA GLY A 85 5.70 -8.12 -4.46
C GLY A 85 4.65 -8.71 -5.40
N LYS A 86 4.59 -8.29 -6.67
CA LYS A 86 3.65 -8.84 -7.66
C LYS A 86 4.05 -10.23 -8.18
N GLU A 87 5.31 -10.63 -8.04
CA GLU A 87 5.77 -11.96 -8.49
C GLU A 87 5.36 -13.09 -7.53
N VAL A 88 4.96 -12.75 -6.29
CA VAL A 88 4.47 -13.70 -5.26
C VAL A 88 2.94 -13.74 -5.21
N GLY A 89 2.25 -13.22 -6.23
CA GLY A 89 0.79 -13.12 -6.30
C GLY A 89 0.11 -14.19 -7.17
N GLY A 90 0.76 -15.32 -7.42
CA GLY A 90 0.29 -16.34 -8.37
C GLY A 90 0.46 -17.77 -7.89
N SER A 91 -0.14 -18.13 -6.75
CA SER A 91 -0.51 -19.54 -6.52
C SER A 91 -1.73 -19.59 -5.62
N CYS A 92 -2.91 -19.54 -6.26
CA CYS A 92 -4.12 -20.06 -5.66
C CYS A 92 -3.92 -21.57 -5.52
N SER A 93 -3.45 -22.01 -4.36
CA SER A 93 -3.48 -23.43 -4.01
C SER A 93 -4.95 -23.80 -3.83
N THR A 94 -5.52 -24.50 -4.81
CA THR A 94 -6.85 -25.12 -4.71
C THR A 94 -6.90 -26.06 -3.50
N PRO A 95 -7.95 -26.00 -2.66
CA PRO A 95 -8.11 -26.97 -1.59
C PRO A 95 -8.74 -28.27 -2.12
N LYS A 96 -8.04 -29.38 -1.80
CA LYS A 96 -8.42 -30.80 -1.70
C LYS A 96 -9.09 -31.49 -2.89
#